data_AF-A0A914JI16-F1
#
_entry.id   AF-A0A914JI16-F1
#
_cell.length_a   1.000
_cell.length_b   1.000
_cell.length_c   1.000
_cell.angle_alpha   90.00
_cell.angle_beta   90.00
_cell.angle_gamma   90.00
#
_symmetry.space_group_name_H-M   'P 1'
#
loop_
_entity.id
_entity.type
_entity.pdbx_description
1 polymer ?
#
loop_
_entity_poly.entity_id
_entity_poly.type
_entity_poly.pdbx_seq_one_letter_code
_entity_poly.pdbx_strand_id
1 'polypeptide(L)'
;MDKYTNYLFAQGPKAMAQICTWINKKNTCEMPFSADCHNVDSYMKIFNTQDFVEADNFFTTEAINVWECGPGYDMTMDNFYCKLTIHNQHDDELKSCETQVLDNFNHDFNCKYANQYVSCVTNVYQKYCGIAAAKFGCNWAEVAMKVDVPQCNNTLPVC
;
A
#
# COMPACT_ATOMS: atom_id res chain seq x y z
N MET A 1 -0.40 -3.66 -17.92
CA MET A 1 -1.14 -4.42 -16.90
C MET A 1 -0.34 -5.68 -16.58
N ASP A 2 0.14 -5.81 -15.35
CA ASP A 2 1.00 -6.92 -14.93
C ASP A 2 0.24 -8.23 -14.72
N LYS A 3 0.97 -9.33 -14.48
CA LYS A 3 0.38 -10.66 -14.26
C LYS A 3 -0.54 -10.72 -13.03
N TYR A 4 -0.25 -9.92 -12.01
CA TYR A 4 -1.02 -9.86 -10.78
C TYR A 4 -2.41 -9.25 -11.01
N THR A 5 -2.43 -8.08 -11.65
CA THR A 5 -3.64 -7.35 -12.01
C THR A 5 -4.51 -8.17 -12.96
N ASN A 6 -3.92 -8.85 -13.94
CA ASN A 6 -4.64 -9.76 -14.83
C ASN A 6 -5.32 -10.92 -14.07
N TYR A 7 -4.66 -11.48 -13.05
CA TYR A 7 -5.24 -12.54 -12.21
C TYR A 7 -6.43 -12.03 -11.39
N LEU A 8 -6.31 -10.82 -10.82
CA LEU A 8 -7.40 -10.15 -10.10
C LEU A 8 -8.60 -9.88 -11.00
N PHE A 9 -8.40 -9.35 -12.21
CA PHE A 9 -9.51 -9.12 -13.16
C PHE A 9 -10.18 -10.42 -13.62
N ALA A 10 -9.41 -11.48 -13.84
CA ALA A 10 -9.94 -12.74 -14.37
C ALA A 10 -10.76 -13.53 -13.33
N GLN A 11 -10.36 -13.51 -12.07
CA GLN A 11 -10.95 -14.36 -11.01
C GLN A 11 -11.71 -13.57 -9.94
N GLY A 12 -11.63 -12.23 -9.97
CA GLY A 12 -12.31 -11.35 -9.04
C GLY A 12 -11.90 -11.59 -7.58
N PRO A 13 -12.84 -11.47 -6.62
CA PRO A 13 -12.56 -11.64 -5.19
C PRO A 13 -11.93 -13.00 -4.83
N LYS A 14 -12.17 -14.05 -5.62
CA LYS A 14 -11.55 -15.37 -5.40
C LYS A 14 -10.03 -15.33 -5.58
N ALA A 15 -9.53 -14.55 -6.54
CA ALA A 15 -8.09 -14.34 -6.67
C ALA A 15 -7.52 -13.62 -5.45
N MET A 16 -8.20 -12.58 -4.94
CA MET A 16 -7.75 -11.88 -3.74
C MET A 16 -7.65 -12.82 -2.53
N ALA A 17 -8.68 -13.65 -2.31
CA ALA A 17 -8.64 -14.65 -1.23
C ALA A 17 -7.48 -15.66 -1.39
N GLN A 18 -7.20 -16.09 -2.62
CA GLN A 18 -6.08 -16.99 -2.91
C GLN A 18 -4.72 -16.31 -2.70
N ILE A 19 -4.58 -15.05 -3.12
CA ILE A 19 -3.39 -14.22 -2.87
C ILE A 19 -3.14 -14.09 -1.37
N CYS A 20 -4.19 -13.81 -0.58
CA CYS A 20 -4.06 -13.75 0.87
C CYS A 20 -3.67 -15.09 1.50
N THR A 21 -4.13 -16.21 0.94
CA THR A 21 -3.64 -17.53 1.37
C THR A 21 -2.13 -17.68 1.12
N TRP A 22 -1.62 -17.20 -0.01
CA TRP A 22 -0.19 -17.23 -0.32
C TRP A 22 0.62 -16.30 0.57
N ILE A 23 0.16 -15.07 0.79
CA ILE A 23 0.81 -14.09 1.68
C ILE A 23 0.86 -14.63 3.11
N ASN A 24 -0.26 -15.13 3.64
CA ASN A 24 -0.31 -15.69 4.99
C ASN A 24 0.60 -16.91 5.13
N LYS A 25 0.66 -17.78 4.10
CA LYS A 25 1.62 -18.89 4.09
C LYS A 25 3.07 -18.39 4.08
N LYS A 26 3.39 -17.38 3.25
CA LYS A 26 4.72 -16.77 3.21
C LYS A 26 5.11 -16.22 4.59
N ASN A 27 4.23 -15.47 5.23
CA ASN A 27 4.43 -14.88 6.57
C ASN A 27 4.55 -15.91 7.70
N THR A 28 4.12 -17.16 7.48
CA THR A 28 4.39 -18.26 8.42
C THR A 28 5.73 -18.97 8.17
N CYS A 29 6.27 -18.87 6.94
CA CYS A 29 7.55 -19.47 6.56
C CYS A 29 8.72 -18.52 6.78
N GLU A 30 8.52 -17.23 6.52
CA GLU A 30 9.44 -16.15 6.83
C GLU A 30 9.10 -15.65 8.24
N MET A 31 10.09 -15.31 9.07
CA MET A 31 9.81 -14.73 10.38
C MET A 31 8.88 -13.50 10.22
N PRO A 32 8.06 -13.18 11.25
CA PRO A 32 7.17 -12.02 11.18
C PRO A 32 7.94 -10.78 10.70
N PHE A 33 7.33 -9.99 9.83
CA PHE A 33 7.92 -8.76 9.32
C PHE A 33 8.44 -7.90 10.48
N SER A 34 9.76 -7.82 10.64
CA SER A 34 10.43 -6.97 11.62
C SER A 34 11.37 -6.04 10.89
N ALA A 35 11.29 -4.74 11.17
CA ALA A 35 12.15 -3.71 10.57
C ALA A 35 13.66 -4.01 10.73
N ASP A 36 14.04 -4.77 11.77
CA ASP A 36 15.43 -5.16 12.05
C ASP A 36 15.99 -6.21 11.07
N CYS A 37 15.13 -7.04 10.46
CA CYS A 37 15.53 -8.14 9.56
C CYS A 37 15.06 -7.95 8.11
N HIS A 38 14.03 -7.12 7.91
CA HIS A 38 13.38 -6.87 6.63
C HIS A 38 13.48 -5.38 6.32
N ASN A 39 14.64 -4.98 5.78
CA ASN A 39 14.94 -3.62 5.37
C ASN A 39 15.59 -3.58 3.98
N VAL A 40 15.63 -2.39 3.38
CA VAL A 40 16.17 -2.12 2.05
C VAL A 40 17.55 -2.74 1.84
N ASP A 41 18.46 -2.53 2.78
CA ASP A 41 19.82 -3.09 2.72
C ASP A 41 19.83 -4.62 2.63
N SER A 42 18.95 -5.27 3.39
CA SER A 42 18.86 -6.73 3.42
C SER A 42 18.26 -7.27 2.11
N TYR A 43 17.23 -6.62 1.57
CA TYR A 43 16.67 -6.95 0.26
C TYR A 43 17.72 -6.83 -0.84
N MET A 44 18.40 -5.68 -0.91
CA MET A 44 19.44 -5.41 -1.91
C MET A 44 20.56 -6.46 -1.85
N LYS A 45 20.97 -6.89 -0.65
CA LYS A 45 21.97 -7.95 -0.46
C LYS A 45 21.47 -9.33 -0.90
N ILE A 46 20.26 -9.74 -0.49
CA ILE A 46 19.71 -11.07 -0.79
C ILE A 46 19.50 -11.24 -2.29
N PHE A 47 18.95 -10.22 -2.95
CA PHE A 47 18.64 -10.27 -4.38
C PHE A 47 19.78 -9.76 -5.26
N ASN A 48 20.90 -9.35 -4.67
CA ASN A 48 22.06 -8.78 -5.37
C ASN A 48 21.65 -7.65 -6.35
N THR A 49 20.79 -6.75 -5.87
CA THR A 49 20.33 -5.56 -6.61
C THR A 49 20.90 -4.28 -6.01
N GLN A 50 21.01 -3.24 -6.84
CA GLN A 50 21.37 -1.89 -6.40
C GLN A 50 20.18 -0.92 -6.54
N ASP A 51 19.01 -1.44 -6.88
CA ASP A 51 17.79 -0.66 -7.03
C ASP A 51 17.15 -0.41 -5.65
N PHE A 52 17.47 0.77 -5.07
CA PHE A 52 16.89 1.20 -3.80
C PHE A 52 15.37 1.34 -3.90
N VAL A 53 14.86 1.86 -5.02
CA VAL A 53 13.43 2.13 -5.20
C VAL A 53 12.65 0.82 -5.28
N GLU A 54 13.18 -0.19 -5.97
CA GLU A 54 12.62 -1.54 -5.98
C GLU A 54 12.56 -2.12 -4.56
N ALA A 55 13.67 -2.03 -3.82
CA ALA A 55 13.78 -2.57 -2.48
C ALA A 55 12.82 -1.87 -1.50
N ASP A 56 12.71 -0.54 -1.57
CA ASP A 56 11.81 0.26 -0.73
C ASP A 56 10.34 -0.07 -1.03
N ASN A 57 9.95 -0.03 -2.31
CA ASN A 57 8.60 -0.38 -2.76
C ASN A 57 8.19 -1.80 -2.36
N PHE A 58 9.14 -2.74 -2.30
CA PHE A 58 8.86 -4.10 -1.85
C PHE A 58 8.35 -4.12 -0.40
N PHE A 59 8.97 -3.36 0.52
CA PHE A 59 8.57 -3.34 1.93
C PHE A 59 7.22 -2.65 2.13
N THR A 60 6.97 -1.55 1.42
CA THR A 60 5.67 -0.85 1.45
C THR A 60 4.56 -1.76 0.92
N THR A 61 4.81 -2.42 -0.22
CA THR A 61 3.87 -3.39 -0.82
C THR A 61 3.61 -4.56 0.11
N GLU A 62 4.64 -5.07 0.79
CA GLU A 62 4.50 -6.17 1.72
C GLU A 62 3.64 -5.79 2.94
N ALA A 63 3.86 -4.61 3.53
CA ALA A 63 3.07 -4.16 4.67
C ALA A 63 1.60 -3.95 4.30
N ILE A 64 1.33 -3.37 3.13
CA ILE A 64 -0.01 -3.25 2.57
C ILE A 64 -0.64 -4.64 2.41
N ASN A 65 0.07 -5.59 1.79
CA ASN A 65 -0.42 -6.96 1.58
C ASN A 65 -0.72 -7.67 2.90
N VAL A 66 0.14 -7.54 3.91
CA VAL A 66 -0.08 -8.11 5.25
C VAL A 66 -1.33 -7.51 5.89
N TRP A 67 -1.53 -6.19 5.77
CA TRP A 67 -2.72 -5.53 6.28
C TRP A 67 -3.97 -6.00 5.53
N GLU A 68 -3.97 -5.95 4.19
CA GLU A 68 -5.08 -6.34 3.31
C GLU A 68 -5.48 -7.82 3.48
N CYS A 69 -4.55 -8.68 3.87
CA CYS A 69 -4.79 -10.11 4.08
C CYS A 69 -4.93 -10.53 5.54
N GLY A 70 -4.87 -9.56 6.46
CA GLY A 70 -5.06 -9.75 7.90
C GLY A 70 -6.14 -8.79 8.43
N PRO A 71 -5.78 -7.78 9.23
CA PRO A 71 -6.76 -6.90 9.87
C PRO A 71 -7.64 -6.10 8.91
N GLY A 72 -7.18 -5.84 7.68
CA GLY A 72 -7.91 -5.15 6.63
C GLY A 72 -8.68 -6.06 5.67
N TYR A 73 -8.73 -7.37 5.92
CA TYR A 73 -9.28 -8.35 4.97
C TYR A 73 -10.73 -8.06 4.57
N ASP A 74 -11.62 -7.92 5.54
CA ASP A 74 -13.05 -7.69 5.27
C ASP A 74 -13.23 -6.40 4.46
N MET A 75 -12.51 -5.34 4.82
CA MET A 75 -12.56 -4.06 4.11
C MET A 75 -12.02 -4.15 2.68
N THR A 76 -10.96 -4.93 2.48
CA THR A 76 -10.39 -5.19 1.14
C THR A 76 -11.37 -5.95 0.27
N MET A 77 -12.05 -6.96 0.84
CA MET A 77 -13.02 -7.77 0.09
C MET A 77 -14.28 -6.96 -0.23
N ASP A 78 -14.79 -6.18 0.71
CA ASP A 78 -15.96 -5.30 0.52
C ASP A 78 -15.71 -4.22 -0.53
N ASN A 79 -14.46 -3.74 -0.66
CA ASN A 79 -14.07 -2.70 -1.61
C ASN A 79 -13.30 -3.24 -2.83
N PHE A 80 -13.26 -4.56 -3.03
CA PHE A 80 -12.42 -5.21 -4.04
C PHE A 80 -12.55 -4.61 -5.43
N TYR A 81 -13.79 -4.50 -5.94
CA TYR A 81 -14.03 -3.98 -7.29
C TYR A 81 -13.72 -2.49 -7.39
N CYS A 82 -13.97 -1.72 -6.34
CA CYS A 82 -13.60 -0.31 -6.28
C CYS A 82 -12.09 -0.14 -6.38
N LYS A 83 -11.34 -0.81 -5.49
CA LYS A 83 -9.87 -0.82 -5.50
C LYS A 83 -9.35 -1.13 -6.90
N LEU A 84 -9.80 -2.23 -7.49
CA LEU A 84 -9.37 -2.66 -8.81
C LEU A 84 -9.71 -1.64 -9.91
N THR A 85 -10.87 -0.98 -9.81
CA THR A 85 -11.30 0.04 -10.78
C THR A 85 -10.47 1.31 -10.64
N ILE A 86 -10.23 1.80 -9.42
CA ILE A 86 -9.41 2.99 -9.19
C ILE A 86 -7.99 2.77 -9.71
N HIS A 87 -7.33 1.65 -9.37
CA HIS A 87 -5.99 1.35 -9.86
C HIS A 87 -5.91 1.13 -11.38
N ASN A 88 -7.03 0.93 -12.07
CA ASN A 88 -7.03 0.73 -13.53
C ASN A 88 -7.51 1.97 -14.31
N GLN A 89 -8.42 2.77 -13.76
CA GLN A 89 -9.05 3.89 -14.46
C GLN A 89 -8.66 5.26 -13.89
N HIS A 90 -8.20 5.31 -12.65
CA HIS A 90 -7.89 6.53 -11.91
C HIS A 90 -6.48 6.49 -11.28
N ASP A 91 -5.61 5.63 -11.82
CA ASP A 91 -4.21 5.47 -11.40
C ASP A 91 -3.44 6.79 -11.48
N ASP A 92 -3.74 7.63 -12.48
CA ASP A 92 -3.13 8.96 -12.63
C ASP A 92 -3.44 9.89 -11.45
N GLU A 93 -4.62 9.79 -10.83
CA GLU A 93 -4.95 10.59 -9.64
C GLU A 93 -4.22 10.08 -8.40
N LEU A 94 -4.04 8.75 -8.26
CA LEU A 94 -3.22 8.18 -7.19
C LEU A 94 -1.75 8.57 -7.35
N LYS A 95 -1.20 8.45 -8.55
CA LYS A 95 0.15 8.90 -8.89
C LYS A 95 0.35 10.40 -8.69
N SER A 96 -0.68 11.20 -8.91
CA SER A 96 -0.63 12.63 -8.59
C SER A 96 -0.50 12.85 -7.09
N CYS A 97 -1.16 12.06 -6.23
CA CYS A 97 -0.97 12.12 -4.78
C CYS A 97 0.47 11.77 -4.40
N GLU A 98 1.03 10.70 -4.99
CA GLU A 98 2.41 10.26 -4.77
C GLU A 98 3.44 11.31 -5.21
N THR A 99 3.29 11.83 -6.42
CA THR A 99 4.18 12.87 -6.97
C THR A 99 4.15 14.11 -6.08
N GLN A 100 2.96 14.53 -5.64
CA GLN A 100 2.82 15.71 -4.79
C GLN A 100 3.52 15.53 -3.43
N VAL A 101 3.41 14.36 -2.79
CA VAL A 101 4.08 14.13 -1.51
C VAL A 101 5.60 14.04 -1.67
N LEU A 102 6.08 13.40 -2.73
CA LEU A 102 7.51 13.30 -3.04
C LEU A 102 8.11 14.68 -3.32
N ASP A 103 7.46 15.50 -4.15
CA ASP A 103 7.90 16.86 -4.46
C ASP A 103 7.99 17.72 -3.19
N ASN A 104 6.99 17.60 -2.30
CA ASN A 104 6.99 18.31 -1.04
C ASN A 104 8.15 17.86 -0.12
N PHE A 105 8.38 16.56 0.02
CA PHE A 105 9.50 16.04 0.82
C PHE A 105 10.88 16.43 0.25
N ASN A 106 11.02 16.47 -1.07
CA ASN A 106 12.24 16.93 -1.73
C ASN A 106 12.54 18.40 -1.49
N HIS A 107 11.50 19.23 -1.27
CA HIS A 107 11.67 20.64 -0.96
C HIS A 107 11.92 20.91 0.53
N ASP A 108 11.11 20.29 1.40
CA ASP A 108 11.20 20.40 2.86
C ASP A 108 10.56 19.17 3.51
N PHE A 109 11.33 18.37 4.26
CA PHE A 109 10.75 17.20 4.91
C PHE A 109 9.83 17.62 6.08
N ASN A 110 8.53 17.27 6.00
CA ASN A 110 7.57 17.55 7.07
C ASN A 110 6.44 16.51 7.11
N CYS A 111 6.15 15.95 8.27
CA CYS A 111 5.12 14.92 8.43
C CYS A 111 3.70 15.35 8.02
N LYS A 112 3.42 16.66 7.95
CA LYS A 112 2.15 17.15 7.39
C LYS A 112 1.93 16.69 5.94
N TYR A 113 2.99 16.46 5.17
CA TYR A 113 2.90 16.02 3.77
C TYR A 113 2.47 14.55 3.68
N ALA A 114 2.86 13.71 4.63
CA ALA A 114 2.33 12.35 4.76
C ALA A 114 0.81 12.37 5.02
N ASN A 115 0.34 13.27 5.90
CA ASN A 115 -1.09 13.43 6.17
C ASN A 115 -1.86 13.93 4.93
N GLN A 116 -1.25 14.81 4.15
CA GLN A 116 -1.81 15.27 2.88
C GLN A 116 -1.92 14.13 1.87
N TYR A 117 -0.91 13.25 1.78
CA TYR A 117 -0.98 12.05 0.97
C TYR A 117 -2.15 11.15 1.37
N VAL A 118 -2.26 10.80 2.66
CA VAL A 118 -3.37 9.96 3.16
C VAL A 118 -4.73 10.59 2.83
N SER A 119 -4.85 11.91 3.01
CA SER A 119 -6.07 12.65 2.67
C SER A 119 -6.35 12.64 1.17
N CYS A 120 -5.32 12.78 0.34
CA CYS A 120 -5.44 12.74 -1.12
C CYS A 120 -5.97 11.38 -1.60
N VAL A 121 -5.36 10.29 -1.15
CA VAL A 121 -5.83 8.93 -1.48
C VAL A 121 -7.25 8.70 -0.97
N THR A 122 -7.56 9.09 0.27
CA THR A 122 -8.91 9.01 0.85
C THR A 122 -9.95 9.71 -0.03
N ASN A 123 -9.62 10.91 -0.52
CA ASN A 123 -10.51 11.69 -1.39
C ASN A 123 -10.72 11.04 -2.76
N VAL A 124 -9.68 10.43 -3.36
CA VAL A 124 -9.82 9.69 -4.62
C VAL A 124 -10.80 8.53 -4.44
N TYR A 125 -10.62 7.73 -3.39
CA TYR A 125 -11.53 6.62 -3.09
C TYR A 125 -12.96 7.10 -2.77
N GLN A 126 -13.10 8.19 -2.01
CA GLN A 126 -14.40 8.77 -1.71
C GLN A 126 -15.12 9.26 -2.97
N LYS A 127 -14.41 9.97 -3.84
CA LYS A 127 -14.93 10.56 -5.07
C LYS A 127 -15.52 9.51 -6.01
N TYR A 128 -14.85 8.37 -6.15
CA TYR A 128 -15.21 7.36 -7.13
C TYR A 128 -16.04 6.19 -6.58
N CYS A 129 -15.97 5.93 -5.28
CA CYS A 129 -16.59 4.75 -4.69
C CYS A 129 -17.35 5.01 -3.38
N GLY A 130 -17.39 6.25 -2.89
CA GLY A 130 -18.15 6.64 -1.70
C GLY A 130 -17.43 6.41 -0.38
N ILE A 131 -18.15 6.62 0.72
CA ILE A 131 -17.58 6.77 2.06
C ILE A 131 -16.92 5.48 2.58
N ALA A 132 -17.49 4.30 2.30
CA ALA A 132 -16.90 3.02 2.72
C ALA A 132 -15.52 2.80 2.09
N ALA A 133 -15.40 3.10 0.79
CA ALA A 133 -14.14 3.04 0.07
C ALA A 133 -13.16 4.13 0.52
N ALA A 134 -13.65 5.31 0.91
CA ALA A 134 -12.81 6.35 1.52
C ALA A 134 -12.08 5.85 2.76
N LYS A 135 -12.79 5.12 3.64
CA LYS A 135 -12.18 4.50 4.83
C LYS A 135 -11.11 3.47 4.45
N PHE A 136 -11.37 2.68 3.40
CA PHE A 136 -10.37 1.77 2.83
C PHE A 136 -9.14 2.50 2.32
N GLY A 137 -9.30 3.51 1.46
CA GLY A 137 -8.20 4.32 0.94
C GLY A 137 -7.38 5.00 2.04
N CYS A 138 -8.03 5.47 3.10
CA CYS A 138 -7.37 6.04 4.29
C CYS A 138 -6.47 5.00 4.95
N ASN A 139 -7.01 3.84 5.35
CA ASN A 139 -6.25 2.79 6.03
C ASN A 139 -5.10 2.27 5.15
N TRP A 140 -5.37 2.08 3.86
CA TRP A 140 -4.36 1.63 2.89
C TRP A 140 -3.18 2.61 2.82
N ALA A 141 -3.46 3.91 2.66
CA ALA A 141 -2.43 4.94 2.58
C ALA A 141 -1.72 5.17 3.93
N GLU A 142 -2.43 5.03 5.04
CA GLU A 142 -1.84 5.09 6.38
C GLU A 142 -0.82 3.97 6.60
N VAL A 143 -1.14 2.73 6.18
CA VAL A 143 -0.22 1.58 6.26
C VAL A 143 1.02 1.82 5.40
N ALA A 144 0.86 2.34 4.18
CA ALA A 144 1.99 2.70 3.32
C ALA A 144 2.91 3.72 4.01
N MET A 145 2.34 4.85 4.47
CA MET A 145 3.11 5.91 5.11
C MET A 145 3.77 5.48 6.43
N LYS A 146 3.20 4.51 7.16
CA LYS A 146 3.84 3.96 8.36
C LYS A 146 5.17 3.28 8.08
N VAL A 147 5.35 2.78 6.85
CA VAL A 147 6.58 2.13 6.38
C VAL A 147 7.51 3.15 5.73
N ASP A 148 6.98 4.01 4.86
CA ASP A 148 7.79 4.94 4.06
C ASP A 148 8.37 6.09 4.92
N VAL A 149 7.62 6.54 5.92
CA VAL A 149 7.99 7.66 6.79
C VAL A 149 7.73 7.35 8.27
N PRO A 150 8.42 6.34 8.85
CA PRO A 150 8.13 5.83 10.19
C PRO A 150 8.29 6.89 11.28
N GLN A 151 9.13 7.91 11.07
CA GLN A 151 9.28 9.08 11.94
C GLN A 151 7.98 9.91 12.08
N CYS A 152 7.02 9.74 11.18
CA CYS A 152 5.75 10.45 11.16
C CYS A 152 4.59 9.64 11.76
N ASN A 153 4.82 8.42 12.25
CA ASN A 153 3.75 7.51 12.71
C ASN A 153 2.81 8.11 13.77
N ASN A 154 3.34 8.96 14.65
CA ASN A 154 2.55 9.61 15.70
C ASN A 154 1.71 10.80 15.20
N THR A 155 1.84 11.18 13.93
CA THR A 155 1.16 12.32 13.32
C THR A 155 0.19 11.93 12.21
N LEU A 156 0.27 10.68 11.74
CA LEU A 156 -0.63 10.14 10.73
C LEU A 156 -2.08 10.16 11.24
N PRO A 157 -3.06 10.42 10.35
CA PRO A 157 -4.46 10.34 10.72
C PRO A 157 -4.80 8.90 11.13
N VAL A 158 -5.62 8.75 12.16
CA VAL A 158 -6.17 7.44 12.53
C VAL A 158 -7.32 7.13 11.59
N CYS A 159 -7.12 6.12 10.75
CA CYS A 159 -8.14 5.50 9.92
C CYS A 159 -8.71 4.23 10.62
#